data_AF-A0A2S9GJ54-F1
#
_entry.id   AF-A0A2S9GJ54-F1
#
_cell.length_a   1.000
_cell.length_b   1.000
_cell.length_c   1.000
_cell.angle_alpha   90.00
_cell.angle_beta   90.00
_cell.angle_gamma   90.00
#
_symmetry.space_group_name_H-M   'P 1'
#
loop_
_entity.id
_entity.type
_entity.pdbx_description
1 polymer ?
#
loop_
_entity_poly.entity_id
_entity_poly.type
_entity_poly.pdbx_seq_one_letter_code
_entity_poly.pdbx_strand_id
1 'polypeptide(L)'
;HLTIVGLGDAALPVSFHSPAQECSVASPFWGSIPELIEVISLAQTGKITMLVEHFALDDAAHVYELLHEGKIKGRAVITPSD
;
A
#
# COMPACT_ATOMS: atom_id res chain seq x y z
N HIS A 1 19.73 1.34 7.77
CA HIS A 1 18.75 1.91 6.83
C HIS A 1 17.38 1.79 7.48
N LEU A 2 16.60 2.87 7.46
CA LEU A 2 15.26 2.94 8.03
C LEU A 2 14.30 3.43 6.95
N THR A 3 13.23 2.68 6.71
CA THR A 3 12.20 3.02 5.73
C THR A 3 10.88 3.28 6.45
N ILE A 4 10.27 4.42 6.18
CA ILE A 4 8.92 4.76 6.64
C ILE A 4 7.93 4.15 5.65
N VAL A 5 6.98 3.36 6.14
CA VAL A 5 5.96 2.68 5.33
C VAL A 5 4.58 3.15 5.76
N GLY A 6 3.76 3.56 4.79
CA GLY A 6 2.41 4.09 5.02
C GLY A 6 2.37 5.61 5.11
N LEU A 7 1.16 6.15 5.29
CA LEU A 7 0.85 7.58 5.32
C LEU A 7 0.16 7.98 6.63
N GLY A 8 0.48 7.30 7.74
CA GLY A 8 -0.05 7.67 9.05
C GLY A 8 0.57 8.99 9.56
N ASP A 9 -0.09 9.64 10.52
CA ASP A 9 0.32 10.95 11.06
C ASP A 9 1.51 10.91 12.04
N ALA A 10 2.23 9.79 12.11
CA ALA A 10 3.41 9.66 12.98
C ALA A 10 4.65 10.29 12.32
N ALA A 11 5.61 10.71 13.14
CA ALA A 11 6.87 11.27 12.68
C ALA A 11 8.07 10.50 13.21
N LEU A 12 9.10 10.33 12.37
CA LEU A 12 10.42 9.87 12.78
C LEU A 12 11.33 11.09 13.02
N PRO A 13 11.78 11.35 14.25
CA PRO A 13 12.72 12.43 14.51
C PRO A 13 14.10 12.07 13.96
N VAL A 14 14.64 12.94 13.10
CA VAL A 14 15.99 12.84 12.53
C VAL A 14 16.83 14.00 13.04
N SER A 15 17.90 13.67 13.77
CA SER A 15 18.82 14.60 14.41
C SER A 15 20.21 13.96 14.56
N PHE A 16 21.19 14.70 15.08
CA PHE A 16 22.53 14.16 15.33
C PHE A 16 22.55 12.96 16.30
N HIS A 17 21.56 12.85 17.19
CA HIS A 17 21.50 11.82 18.23
C HIS A 17 20.55 10.65 17.90
N SER A 18 19.76 10.76 16.83
CA SER A 18 18.78 9.74 16.45
C SER A 18 18.37 9.89 14.98
N PRO A 19 18.28 8.82 14.18
CA PRO A 19 18.61 7.42 14.50
C PRO A 19 20.13 7.18 14.69
N ALA A 20 20.56 5.92 14.74
CA ALA A 20 21.98 5.55 14.83
C ALA A 20 22.83 6.31 13.79
N GLN A 21 24.07 6.64 14.14
CA GLN A 21 25.01 7.30 13.22
C GLN A 21 25.14 6.51 11.93
N GLU A 22 25.33 7.22 10.81
CA GLU A 22 25.36 6.64 9.45
C GLU A 22 24.05 5.95 9.02
N CYS A 23 22.93 6.12 9.74
CA CYS A 23 21.66 5.57 9.32
C CYS A 23 21.02 6.42 8.21
N SER A 24 20.87 5.82 7.03
CA SER A 24 20.04 6.35 5.94
C SER A 24 18.55 6.18 6.26
N VAL A 25 17.78 7.26 6.11
CA VAL A 25 16.31 7.30 6.26
C VAL A 25 15.66 7.50 4.88
N ALA A 26 14.62 6.72 4.58
CA ALA A 26 13.83 6.84 3.35
C ALA A 26 12.33 6.85 3.65
N SER A 27 11.57 7.64 2.89
CA SER A 27 10.11 7.67 2.89
C SER A 27 9.62 7.56 1.45
N PRO A 28 9.65 6.36 0.85
CA PRO A 28 9.26 6.18 -0.55
C PRO A 28 7.78 6.51 -0.73
N PHE A 29 7.47 7.20 -1.82
CA PHE A 29 6.11 7.49 -2.23
C PHE A 29 5.91 6.97 -3.64
N TRP A 30 5.08 5.92 -3.76
CA TRP A 30 4.83 5.20 -5.01
C TRP A 30 6.13 4.64 -5.64
N GLY A 31 6.12 4.47 -6.96
CA GLY A 31 7.25 4.07 -7.78
C GLY A 31 7.08 4.61 -9.19
N SER A 32 8.10 4.44 -10.00
CA SER A 32 8.12 4.79 -11.42
C SER A 32 7.33 3.79 -12.26
N ILE A 33 6.99 4.19 -13.50
CA ILE A 33 6.32 3.30 -14.47
C ILE A 33 7.14 2.02 -14.75
N PRO A 34 8.47 2.08 -14.96
CA PRO A 34 9.28 0.86 -15.11
C PRO A 34 9.17 -0.09 -13.91
N GLU A 35 9.24 0.42 -12.68
CA GLU A 35 9.09 -0.41 -11.46
C GLU A 35 7.71 -1.05 -11.38
N LEU A 36 6.65 -0.36 -11.82
CA LEU A 36 5.30 -0.96 -11.93
C LEU A 36 5.27 -2.14 -12.91
N ILE A 37 5.94 -2.02 -14.06
CA ILE A 37 6.03 -3.10 -15.06
C ILE A 37 6.74 -4.32 -14.47
N GLU A 38 7.77 -4.12 -13.66
CA GLU A 38 8.48 -5.20 -12.97
C GLU A 38 7.57 -5.91 -11.95
N VAL A 39 6.82 -5.15 -11.13
CA VAL A 39 5.88 -5.72 -10.16
C VAL A 39 4.74 -6.50 -10.84
N ILE A 40 4.22 -6.00 -11.97
CA ILE A 40 3.22 -6.73 -12.78
C ILE A 40 3.82 -8.05 -13.29
N SER A 41 5.07 -8.02 -13.76
CA SER A 41 5.77 -9.22 -14.25
C SER A 41 5.94 -10.26 -13.14
N LEU A 42 6.22 -9.83 -11.90
CA LEU A 42 6.27 -10.70 -10.73
C LEU A 42 4.90 -11.32 -10.39
N ALA A 43 3.82 -10.55 -10.53
CA ALA A 43 2.46 -11.08 -10.33
C ALA A 43 2.07 -12.10 -11.43
N GLN A 44 2.37 -11.81 -12.70
CA GLN A 44 2.11 -12.72 -13.82
C GLN A 44 2.86 -14.05 -13.70
N THR A 45 4.06 -14.04 -13.10
CA THR A 45 4.86 -15.25 -12.83
C THR A 45 4.51 -15.91 -11.49
N GLY A 46 3.47 -15.44 -10.79
CA GLY A 46 3.00 -16.01 -9.53
C GLY A 46 3.95 -15.81 -8.34
N LYS A 47 4.92 -14.90 -8.44
CA LYS A 47 5.85 -14.57 -7.34
C LYS A 47 5.23 -13.66 -6.29
N ILE A 48 4.19 -12.92 -6.66
CA ILE A 48 3.40 -12.06 -5.78
C ILE A 48 1.92 -12.40 -5.99
N THR A 49 1.15 -12.43 -4.90
CA THR A 49 -0.31 -12.61 -4.94
C THR A 49 -0.95 -11.46 -4.18
N MET A 50 -1.96 -10.83 -4.79
CA MET A 50 -2.71 -9.75 -4.17
C MET A 50 -3.83 -10.33 -3.29
N LEU A 51 -3.96 -9.81 -2.07
CA LEU A 51 -5.12 -10.06 -1.23
C LEU A 51 -6.21 -9.06 -1.59
N VAL A 52 -7.15 -9.49 -2.44
CA VAL A 52 -8.23 -8.66 -2.97
C VAL A 52 -9.60 -9.24 -2.62
N GLU A 53 -10.53 -8.35 -2.33
CA GLU A 53 -11.96 -8.64 -2.19
C GLU A 53 -12.71 -7.85 -3.27
N HIS A 54 -13.51 -8.55 -4.08
CA HIS A 54 -14.26 -7.94 -5.17
C HIS A 54 -15.67 -7.58 -4.73
N PHE A 55 -16.15 -6.41 -5.13
CA PHE A 55 -17.49 -5.91 -4.84
C PHE A 55 -18.13 -5.33 -6.11
N ALA A 56 -19.45 -5.39 -6.19
CA ALA A 56 -20.19 -4.78 -7.30
C ALA A 56 -20.10 -3.25 -7.24
N LEU A 57 -20.27 -2.59 -8.38
CA LEU A 57 -20.26 -1.13 -8.45
C LEU A 57 -21.33 -0.49 -7.56
N ASP A 58 -22.50 -1.11 -7.47
CA ASP A 58 -23.63 -0.63 -6.67
C ASP A 58 -23.34 -0.67 -5.16
N ASP A 59 -22.39 -1.51 -4.71
CA ASP A 59 -22.01 -1.65 -3.31
C ASP A 59 -20.95 -0.63 -2.88
N ALA A 60 -20.46 0.23 -3.77
CA ALA A 60 -19.30 1.09 -3.52
C ALA A 60 -19.43 1.94 -2.24
N ALA A 61 -20.61 2.50 -1.98
CA ALA A 61 -20.87 3.28 -0.76
C ALA A 61 -20.70 2.44 0.51
N HIS A 62 -21.26 1.23 0.53
CA HIS A 62 -21.15 0.32 1.65
C HIS A 62 -19.70 -0.17 1.85
N VAL A 63 -18.97 -0.41 0.75
CA VAL A 63 -17.55 -0.81 0.80
C VAL A 63 -16.69 0.26 1.47
N TYR A 64 -16.99 1.55 1.27
CA TYR A 64 -16.32 2.63 2.00
C TYR A 64 -16.59 2.58 3.50
N GLU A 65 -17.81 2.24 3.94
CA GLU A 65 -18.13 2.06 5.36
C GLU A 65 -17.31 0.90 5.95
N LEU A 66 -17.26 -0.25 5.27
CA LEU A 66 -16.45 -1.39 5.69
C LEU A 66 -14.96 -1.04 5.77
N LEU A 67 -14.45 -0.24 4.83
CA LEU A 67 -13.07 0.24 4.85
C LEU A 67 -12.83 1.15 6.06
N HIS A 68 -13.74 2.09 6.34
CA HIS A 68 -13.64 2.98 7.50
C HIS A 68 -13.67 2.21 8.83
N GLU A 69 -14.50 1.17 8.92
CA GLU A 69 -14.62 0.30 10.09
C GLU A 69 -13.47 -0.72 10.21
N GLY A 70 -12.53 -0.75 9.25
CA GLY A 70 -11.39 -1.68 9.26
C GLY A 70 -11.76 -3.14 8.99
N LYS A 71 -12.89 -3.38 8.31
CA LYS A 71 -13.43 -4.72 8.03
C LYS A 71 -12.91 -5.35 6.74
N ILE A 72 -12.30 -4.58 5.86
CA ILE A 72 -11.70 -5.05 4.59
C ILE A 72 -10.31 -5.65 4.86
N LYS A 73 -10.05 -6.85 4.36
CA LYS A 73 -8.71 -7.44 4.39
C LYS A 73 -8.00 -7.16 3.07
N GLY A 74 -6.81 -6.56 3.14
CA GLY A 74 -6.06 -6.22 1.93
C GLY A 74 -6.71 -5.08 1.16
N ARG A 75 -7.20 -5.35 -0.06
CA ARG A 75 -7.77 -4.32 -0.94
C ARG A 75 -9.17 -4.68 -1.43
N ALA A 76 -10.13 -3.78 -1.19
CA ALA A 76 -11.41 -3.82 -1.89
C ALA A 76 -11.25 -3.32 -3.34
N VAL A 77 -11.75 -4.10 -4.29
CA VAL A 77 -11.75 -3.80 -5.72
C VAL A 77 -13.20 -3.76 -6.20
N ILE A 78 -13.64 -2.57 -6.62
CA ILE A 78 -14.94 -2.41 -7.25
C ILE A 78 -14.84 -2.87 -8.70
N THR A 79 -15.68 -3.81 -9.09
CA THR A 79 -15.81 -4.28 -10.47
C THR A 79 -17.15 -3.83 -11.06
N PRO A 80 -17.22 -3.51 -12.36
CA PRO A 80 -18.49 -3.35 -13.04
C PRO A 80 -19.39 -4.57 -12.82
N SER A 81 -20.68 -4.35 -12.62
CA SER A 81 -21.69 -5.42 -12.56
C SER A 81 -21.95 -5.92 -13.98
N ASP A 82 -21.13 -6.84 -14.48
CA ASP A 82 -21.05 -7.25 -15.90
C ASP A 82 -21.01 -6.09 -16.92
#